data_AF-A0A1Q6Z4Q8-F1
#
_entry.id   AF-A0A1Q6Z4Q8-F1
#
_cell.length_a   1.000
_cell.length_b   1.000
_cell.length_c   1.000
_cell.angle_alpha   90.00
_cell.angle_beta   90.00
_cell.angle_gamma   90.00
#
_symmetry.space_group_name_H-M   'P 1'
#
loop_
_entity.id
_entity.type
_entity.pdbx_description
1 polymer ?
#
loop_
_entity_poly.entity_id
_entity_poly.type
_entity_poly.pdbx_seq_one_letter_code
_entity_poly.pdbx_strand_id
1 'polypeptide(L)'
;MTLLQDEERFRHSMEFEMALMGVLGRKGMGKASLASDARFVRESMLKVVHKWKQRIRNLTAMDERLDMMTMGNLEQLERAIKDMSDSTNNDWLIISALTSLVNRLLGYDWDDGEVHRHLIFYRDRDQENFDHNVMLEPMDAVETLRSTGKTLRAKYAVIDHLRNRTGLSVNEVANVMGMSEYQVRKILSRVEQYENDQRVKFSDISKIERTPLIYDDGYRNPRDLTQFAQ
;
A
#
# COMPACT_ATOMS: atom_id res chain seq x y z
N MET A 1 -31.70 24.23 -32.50
CA MET A 1 -30.73 25.09 -31.79
C MET A 1 -30.74 24.62 -30.35
N THR A 2 -29.87 23.67 -30.03
CA THR A 2 -29.86 23.00 -28.73
C THR A 2 -29.25 23.96 -27.71
N LEU A 3 -30.00 24.20 -26.63
CA LEU A 3 -29.54 24.86 -25.42
C LEU A 3 -28.36 24.08 -24.86
N LEU A 4 -27.14 24.42 -25.28
CA LEU A 4 -25.96 24.14 -24.49
C LEU A 4 -26.11 25.04 -23.27
N GLN A 5 -26.39 24.44 -22.11
CA GLN A 5 -26.32 25.14 -20.84
C GLN A 5 -24.98 25.88 -20.81
N ASP A 6 -24.99 27.18 -20.49
CA ASP A 6 -23.80 27.91 -20.10
C ASP A 6 -23.25 27.23 -18.85
N GLU A 7 -22.43 26.21 -19.07
CA GLU A 7 -21.76 25.49 -18.01
C GLU A 7 -20.71 26.44 -17.43
N GLU A 8 -20.94 26.90 -16.21
CA GLU A 8 -19.96 27.70 -15.47
C GLU A 8 -18.61 26.96 -15.45
N ARG A 9 -17.57 27.67 -15.90
CA ARG A 9 -16.19 27.16 -16.00
C ARG A 9 -15.66 26.69 -14.64
N PHE A 10 -15.97 27.43 -13.57
CA PHE A 10 -15.68 27.05 -12.19
C PHE A 10 -16.99 26.73 -11.49
N ARG A 11 -17.11 25.51 -10.98
CA ARG A 11 -18.34 25.01 -10.35
C ARG A 11 -18.00 23.99 -9.27
N HIS A 12 -18.98 23.69 -8.43
CA HIS A 12 -18.87 22.59 -7.48
C HIS A 12 -18.39 21.31 -8.19
N SER A 13 -17.31 20.70 -7.69
CA SER A 13 -16.75 19.47 -8.27
C SER A 13 -16.20 18.54 -7.20
N MET A 14 -16.79 17.35 -7.12
CA MET A 14 -16.29 16.27 -6.25
C MET A 14 -15.00 15.67 -6.81
N GLU A 15 -14.86 15.64 -8.13
CA GLU A 15 -13.69 15.14 -8.83
C GLU A 15 -12.46 15.97 -8.49
N PHE A 16 -12.61 17.30 -8.44
CA PHE A 16 -11.55 18.20 -7.99
C PHE A 16 -11.16 17.93 -6.53
N GLU A 17 -12.14 17.73 -5.64
CA GLU A 17 -11.86 17.36 -4.25
C GLU A 17 -11.11 16.02 -4.15
N MET A 18 -11.55 14.99 -4.86
CA MET A 18 -10.89 13.68 -4.87
C MET A 18 -9.45 13.78 -5.40
N ALA A 19 -9.22 14.57 -6.45
CA ALA A 19 -7.89 14.83 -6.98
C ALA A 19 -7.00 15.57 -5.96
N LEU A 20 -7.53 16.59 -5.27
CA LEU A 20 -6.81 17.28 -4.19
C LEU A 20 -6.49 16.32 -3.04
N MET A 21 -7.43 15.46 -2.65
CA MET A 21 -7.20 14.46 -1.60
C MET A 21 -6.09 13.48 -1.98
N GLY A 22 -5.99 13.08 -3.26
CA GLY A 22 -4.93 12.20 -3.75
C GLY A 22 -3.51 12.75 -3.51
N VAL A 23 -3.32 14.08 -3.52
CA VAL A 23 -2.00 14.70 -3.36
C VAL A 23 -1.82 15.37 -1.99
N LEU A 24 -2.87 15.98 -1.45
CA LEU A 24 -2.86 16.76 -0.21
C LEU A 24 -3.37 15.97 1.00
N GLY A 25 -3.91 14.76 0.80
CA GLY A 25 -4.51 13.93 1.84
C GLY A 25 -5.76 14.59 2.43
N ARG A 26 -6.00 14.39 3.74
CA ARG A 26 -7.16 14.95 4.45
C ARG A 26 -7.30 16.47 4.33
N LYS A 27 -6.22 17.21 4.02
CA LYS A 27 -6.28 18.67 3.80
C LYS A 27 -7.09 19.06 2.57
N GLY A 28 -7.26 18.14 1.61
CA GLY A 28 -8.08 18.34 0.41
C GLY A 28 -9.56 18.03 0.62
N MET A 29 -9.96 17.40 1.72
CA MET A 29 -11.33 16.94 1.97
C MET A 29 -12.27 18.11 2.31
N GLY A 30 -13.53 18.03 1.87
CA GLY A 30 -14.56 19.04 2.11
C GLY A 30 -14.29 20.37 1.40
N LYS A 31 -13.76 20.30 0.17
CA LYS A 31 -13.37 21.44 -0.68
C LYS A 31 -14.10 21.47 -2.02
N ALA A 32 -15.01 20.53 -2.28
CA ALA A 32 -15.75 20.42 -3.54
C ALA A 32 -16.52 21.70 -3.89
N SER A 33 -17.14 22.36 -2.92
CA SER A 33 -17.85 23.63 -3.12
C SER A 33 -16.95 24.82 -3.41
N LEU A 34 -15.67 24.75 -3.02
CA LEU A 34 -14.69 25.82 -3.29
C LEU A 34 -14.11 25.74 -4.71
N ALA A 35 -14.42 24.70 -5.46
CA ALA A 35 -14.02 24.57 -6.86
C ALA A 35 -14.70 25.62 -7.77
N SER A 36 -15.76 26.30 -7.30
CA SER A 36 -16.34 27.46 -7.99
C SER A 36 -15.55 28.75 -7.82
N ASP A 37 -14.54 28.80 -6.94
CA ASP A 37 -13.66 29.96 -6.76
C ASP A 37 -12.35 29.75 -7.53
N ALA A 38 -12.16 30.50 -8.63
CA ALA A 38 -10.97 30.41 -9.47
C ALA A 38 -9.66 30.67 -8.71
N ARG A 39 -9.69 31.58 -7.71
CA ARG A 39 -8.51 31.85 -6.87
C ARG A 39 -8.18 30.64 -6.02
N PHE A 40 -9.17 30.01 -5.41
CA PHE A 40 -8.98 28.80 -4.63
C PHE A 40 -8.44 27.65 -5.48
N VAL A 41 -9.02 27.44 -6.67
CA VAL A 41 -8.57 26.40 -7.62
C VAL A 41 -7.11 26.65 -7.98
N ARG A 42 -6.76 27.89 -8.36
CA ARG A 42 -5.38 28.28 -8.68
C ARG A 42 -4.41 27.99 -7.54
N GLU A 43 -4.70 28.48 -6.33
CA GLU A 43 -3.83 28.29 -5.17
C GLU A 43 -3.66 26.81 -4.82
N SER A 44 -4.72 26.02 -4.94
CA SER A 44 -4.69 24.58 -4.65
C SER A 44 -3.89 23.80 -5.69
N MET A 45 -4.06 24.11 -6.99
CA MET A 45 -3.28 23.50 -8.05
C MET A 45 -1.79 23.85 -7.97
N LEU A 46 -1.44 25.09 -7.60
CA LEU A 46 -0.04 25.47 -7.38
C LEU A 46 0.59 24.67 -6.23
N LYS A 47 -0.15 24.40 -5.14
CA LYS A 47 0.31 23.53 -4.05
C LYS A 47 0.56 22.10 -4.52
N VAL A 48 -0.31 21.58 -5.39
CA VAL A 48 -0.16 20.25 -6.00
C VAL A 48 1.10 20.19 -6.85
N VAL A 49 1.30 21.14 -7.77
CA VAL A 49 2.51 21.20 -8.62
C VAL A 49 3.78 21.30 -7.78
N HIS A 50 3.76 22.12 -6.72
CA HIS A 50 4.90 22.22 -5.81
C HIS A 50 5.25 20.88 -5.16
N LYS A 51 4.26 20.12 -4.67
CA LYS A 51 4.47 18.78 -4.11
C LYS A 51 5.02 17.79 -5.15
N TRP A 52 4.52 17.82 -6.38
CA TRP A 52 5.05 16.97 -7.46
C TRP A 52 6.51 17.28 -7.77
N LYS A 53 6.88 18.56 -7.88
CA LYS A 53 8.28 18.98 -8.06
C LYS A 53 9.18 18.50 -6.93
N GLN A 54 8.74 18.63 -5.68
CA GLN A 54 9.48 18.13 -4.52
C GLN A 54 9.65 16.60 -4.57
N ARG A 55 8.61 15.86 -4.96
CA ARG A 55 8.68 14.40 -5.07
C ARG A 55 9.72 13.98 -6.11
N ILE A 56 9.70 14.57 -7.30
CA ILE A 56 10.63 14.25 -8.39
C ILE A 56 12.08 14.51 -7.99
N ARG A 57 12.37 15.68 -7.39
CA ARG A 57 13.73 16.02 -6.92
C ARG A 57 14.30 15.04 -5.90
N ASN A 58 13.44 14.32 -5.18
CA ASN A 58 13.85 13.35 -4.16
C ASN A 58 14.01 11.93 -4.74
N LEU A 59 13.77 11.71 -6.03
CA LEU A 59 13.99 10.42 -6.69
C LEU A 59 15.45 10.30 -7.12
N THR A 60 16.18 9.33 -6.55
CA THR A 60 17.63 9.21 -6.65
C THR A 60 18.13 8.52 -7.93
N ALA A 61 17.22 7.95 -8.73
CA ALA A 61 17.54 7.09 -9.87
C ALA A 61 16.74 7.45 -11.14
N MET A 62 16.70 8.74 -11.49
CA MET A 62 16.04 9.17 -12.74
C MET A 62 17.04 9.39 -13.86
N ASP A 63 16.69 8.89 -15.04
CA ASP A 63 17.25 9.32 -16.34
C ASP A 63 17.24 10.86 -16.41
N GLU A 64 18.41 11.47 -16.60
CA GLU A 64 18.59 12.93 -16.63
C GLU A 64 17.71 13.62 -17.67
N ARG A 65 17.51 13.00 -18.85
CA ARG A 65 16.61 13.53 -19.89
C ARG A 65 15.16 13.48 -19.41
N LEU A 66 14.77 12.40 -18.73
CA LEU A 66 13.42 12.28 -18.18
C LEU A 66 13.20 13.31 -17.06
N ASP A 67 14.16 13.51 -16.16
CA ASP A 67 14.07 14.49 -15.08
C ASP A 67 13.94 15.92 -15.63
N MET A 68 14.85 16.33 -16.52
CA MET A 68 14.83 17.65 -17.16
C MET A 68 13.49 17.91 -17.88
N MET A 69 13.02 16.94 -18.67
CA MET A 69 11.76 17.08 -19.38
C MET A 69 10.57 17.11 -18.40
N THR A 70 10.51 16.23 -17.43
CA THR A 70 9.40 16.19 -16.46
C THR A 70 9.32 17.51 -15.68
N MET A 71 10.46 18.04 -15.25
CA MET A 71 10.54 19.35 -14.60
C MET A 71 10.08 20.48 -15.52
N GLY A 72 10.48 20.46 -16.79
CA GLY A 72 10.03 21.43 -17.80
C GLY A 72 8.51 21.46 -17.99
N ASN A 73 7.85 20.29 -18.04
CA ASN A 73 6.38 20.23 -18.10
C ASN A 73 5.73 20.78 -16.83
N LEU A 74 6.29 20.49 -15.66
CA LEU A 74 5.78 21.03 -14.39
C LEU A 74 5.96 22.55 -14.30
N GLU A 75 6.99 23.12 -14.89
CA GLU A 75 7.14 24.58 -15.02
C GLU A 75 6.13 25.19 -15.98
N GLN A 76 5.87 24.55 -17.12
CA GLN A 76 4.83 25.01 -18.05
C GLN A 76 3.45 24.97 -17.40
N LEU A 77 3.14 23.88 -16.70
CA LEU A 77 1.90 23.73 -15.93
C LEU A 77 1.79 24.81 -14.84
N GLU A 78 2.86 25.06 -14.10
CA GLU A 78 2.87 26.11 -13.07
C GLU A 78 2.57 27.50 -13.65
N ARG A 79 3.18 27.85 -14.80
CA ARG A 79 2.93 29.12 -15.49
C ARG A 79 1.46 29.23 -15.95
N ALA A 80 0.95 28.19 -16.61
CA ALA A 80 -0.43 28.15 -17.08
C ALA A 80 -1.45 28.33 -15.93
N ILE A 81 -1.18 27.71 -14.78
CA ILE A 81 -2.01 27.87 -13.57
C ILE A 81 -1.88 29.28 -12.99
N LYS A 82 -0.68 29.87 -12.90
CA LYS A 82 -0.48 31.23 -12.35
C LYS A 82 -1.30 32.27 -13.10
N ASP A 83 -1.38 32.13 -14.41
CA ASP A 83 -2.06 33.08 -15.30
C ASP A 83 -3.58 32.86 -15.33
N MET A 84 -4.10 31.84 -14.62
CA MET A 84 -5.53 31.55 -14.54
C MET A 84 -6.26 32.58 -13.66
N SER A 85 -7.42 33.02 -14.14
CA SER A 85 -8.38 33.85 -13.42
C SER A 85 -9.79 33.59 -13.95
N ASP A 86 -10.81 34.24 -13.39
CA ASP A 86 -12.18 34.20 -13.89
C ASP A 86 -12.27 34.69 -15.35
N SER A 87 -11.46 35.68 -15.73
CA SER A 87 -11.45 36.30 -17.06
C SER A 87 -10.48 35.67 -18.05
N THR A 88 -9.49 34.90 -17.57
CA THR A 88 -8.44 34.29 -18.40
C THR A 88 -8.60 32.78 -18.43
N ASN A 89 -8.96 32.24 -19.60
CA ASN A 89 -9.08 30.80 -19.83
C ASN A 89 -7.76 30.18 -20.32
N ASN A 90 -7.12 29.39 -19.44
CA ASN A 90 -5.89 28.64 -19.73
C ASN A 90 -6.11 27.12 -19.68
N ASP A 91 -7.35 26.65 -19.72
CA ASP A 91 -7.69 25.25 -19.46
C ASP A 91 -6.99 24.31 -20.45
N TRP A 92 -6.93 24.68 -21.72
CA TRP A 92 -6.20 23.92 -22.75
C TRP A 92 -4.68 23.87 -22.51
N LEU A 93 -4.09 24.94 -21.98
CA LEU A 93 -2.66 24.95 -21.63
C LEU A 93 -2.39 24.00 -20.44
N ILE A 94 -3.28 24.03 -19.45
CA ILE A 94 -3.22 23.14 -18.27
C ILE A 94 -3.40 21.68 -18.71
N ILE A 95 -4.42 21.39 -19.50
CA ILE A 95 -4.70 20.05 -20.04
C ILE A 95 -3.49 19.54 -20.84
N SER A 96 -2.98 20.34 -21.77
CA SER A 96 -1.86 19.95 -22.62
C SER A 96 -0.58 19.67 -21.81
N ALA A 97 -0.30 20.49 -20.80
CA ALA A 97 0.85 20.29 -19.91
C ALA A 97 0.69 19.03 -19.05
N LEU A 98 -0.52 18.73 -18.55
CA LEU A 98 -0.83 17.51 -17.83
C LEU A 98 -0.74 16.27 -18.72
N THR A 99 -1.30 16.30 -19.93
CA THR A 99 -1.17 15.20 -20.91
C THR A 99 0.30 14.95 -21.25
N SER A 100 1.07 16.00 -21.48
CA SER A 100 2.51 15.89 -21.75
C SER A 100 3.25 15.28 -20.55
N LEU A 101 2.87 15.62 -19.32
CA LEU A 101 3.43 15.04 -18.10
C LEU A 101 3.10 13.55 -18.01
N VAL A 102 1.85 13.16 -18.25
CA VAL A 102 1.42 11.75 -18.23
C VAL A 102 2.17 10.95 -19.30
N ASN A 103 2.28 11.45 -20.53
CA ASN A 103 3.00 10.77 -21.61
C ASN A 103 4.46 10.45 -21.22
N ARG A 104 5.15 11.42 -20.63
CA ARG A 104 6.54 11.24 -20.16
C ARG A 104 6.65 10.24 -19.03
N LEU A 105 5.73 10.31 -18.06
CA LEU A 105 5.70 9.36 -16.96
C LEU A 105 5.38 7.94 -17.46
N LEU A 106 4.51 7.79 -18.46
CA LEU A 106 4.22 6.50 -19.10
C LEU A 106 5.32 6.01 -20.06
N GLY A 107 6.34 6.83 -20.33
CA GLY A 107 7.51 6.46 -21.10
C GLY A 107 7.41 6.66 -22.61
N TYR A 108 6.37 7.36 -23.09
CA TYR A 108 6.24 7.75 -24.48
C TYR A 108 7.30 8.79 -24.87
N ASP A 109 7.92 8.63 -26.04
CA ASP A 109 8.69 9.68 -26.69
C ASP A 109 7.78 10.51 -27.62
N TRP A 110 8.11 11.79 -27.75
CA TRP A 110 7.31 12.77 -28.46
C TRP A 110 7.67 12.85 -29.95
N ASP A 111 8.81 12.29 -30.35
CA ASP A 111 9.27 12.27 -31.73
C ASP A 111 8.52 11.21 -32.56
N ASP A 112 8.35 10.00 -32.03
CA ASP A 112 7.73 8.87 -32.71
C ASP A 112 6.44 8.36 -32.06
N GLY A 113 6.14 8.76 -30.82
CA GLY A 113 4.96 8.28 -30.09
C GLY A 113 5.11 6.86 -29.54
N GLU A 114 6.31 6.28 -29.56
CA GLU A 114 6.58 4.93 -29.06
C GLU A 114 7.05 4.96 -27.59
N VAL A 115 6.93 3.81 -26.92
CA VAL A 115 7.37 3.66 -25.52
C VAL A 115 8.86 3.31 -25.47
N HIS A 116 9.68 4.27 -25.07
CA HIS A 116 11.15 4.11 -24.94
C HIS A 116 11.63 3.96 -23.50
N ARG A 117 10.74 4.14 -22.52
CA ARG A 117 11.06 4.00 -21.10
C ARG A 117 10.01 3.12 -20.43
N HIS A 118 10.45 2.10 -19.71
CA HIS A 118 9.53 1.25 -18.96
C HIS A 118 9.29 1.83 -17.56
N LEU A 119 8.02 1.94 -17.20
CA LEU A 119 7.59 2.24 -15.86
C LEU A 119 7.89 1.07 -14.93
N ILE A 120 8.70 1.32 -13.90
CA ILE A 120 8.90 0.38 -12.80
C ILE A 120 8.07 0.86 -11.63
N PHE A 121 6.98 0.16 -11.34
CA PHE A 121 6.23 0.36 -10.10
C PHE A 121 7.02 -0.28 -8.97
N TYR A 122 7.77 0.54 -8.25
CA TYR A 122 8.48 0.11 -7.06
C TYR A 122 7.58 0.26 -5.84
N ARG A 123 7.36 -0.86 -5.14
CA ARG A 123 6.66 -0.92 -3.86
C ARG A 123 7.64 -1.46 -2.82
N ASP A 124 7.91 -0.68 -1.78
CA ASP A 124 8.65 -1.20 -0.63
C ASP A 124 7.75 -2.00 0.31
N ARG A 125 8.36 -2.69 1.28
CA ARG A 125 7.65 -3.57 2.21
C ARG A 125 6.65 -2.82 3.09
N ASP A 126 6.92 -1.55 3.39
CA ASP A 126 6.03 -0.74 4.22
C ASP A 126 4.80 -0.28 3.42
N GLN A 127 4.97 0.06 2.15
CA GLN A 127 3.87 0.34 1.21
C GLN A 127 3.02 -0.90 0.94
N GLU A 128 3.64 -2.07 0.76
CA GLU A 128 2.93 -3.35 0.65
C GLU A 128 2.09 -3.65 1.89
N ASN A 129 2.68 -3.48 3.08
CA ASN A 129 1.97 -3.65 4.34
C ASN A 129 0.83 -2.63 4.49
N PHE A 130 1.04 -1.39 4.07
CA PHE A 130 0.01 -0.34 4.11
C PHE A 130 -1.18 -0.69 3.21
N ASP A 131 -0.94 -1.08 1.96
CA ASP A 131 -1.99 -1.46 1.01
C ASP A 131 -2.79 -2.67 1.54
N HIS A 132 -2.09 -3.66 2.10
CA HIS A 132 -2.70 -4.82 2.74
C HIS A 132 -3.59 -4.48 3.95
N ASN A 133 -3.26 -3.40 4.68
CA ASN A 133 -3.97 -3.03 5.90
C ASN A 133 -5.07 -1.97 5.69
N VAL A 134 -5.03 -1.22 4.59
CA VAL A 134 -5.88 -0.02 4.38
C VAL A 134 -6.79 -0.12 3.15
N MET A 135 -6.34 -0.77 2.07
CA MET A 135 -7.03 -0.73 0.75
C MET A 135 -7.71 -2.05 0.37
N LEU A 136 -7.20 -3.17 0.86
CA LEU A 136 -7.86 -4.46 0.72
C LEU A 136 -8.76 -4.65 1.94
N GLU A 137 -10.07 -4.90 1.75
CA GLU A 137 -10.88 -5.39 2.85
C GLU A 137 -10.15 -6.58 3.49
N PRO A 138 -10.01 -6.62 4.82
CA PRO A 138 -9.39 -7.75 5.50
C PRO A 138 -10.31 -8.97 5.33
N MET A 139 -10.16 -9.64 4.19
CA MET A 139 -10.69 -10.97 3.94
C MET A 139 -9.57 -11.87 3.40
N ASP A 140 -9.01 -12.62 4.35
CA ASP A 140 -9.19 -14.07 4.36
C ASP A 140 -8.28 -14.95 3.49
N ALA A 141 -6.98 -14.64 3.44
CA ALA A 141 -5.97 -15.69 3.32
C ALA A 141 -5.29 -15.94 4.67
N VAL A 142 -4.57 -14.95 5.19
CA VAL A 142 -3.83 -15.10 6.46
C VAL A 142 -4.78 -15.13 7.66
N GLU A 143 -5.91 -14.44 7.60
CA GLU A 143 -6.92 -14.41 8.66
C GLU A 143 -7.80 -15.68 8.65
N THR A 144 -8.23 -16.20 7.49
CA THR A 144 -8.74 -17.58 7.35
C THR A 144 -7.75 -18.61 7.86
N LEU A 145 -6.47 -18.50 7.51
CA LEU A 145 -5.45 -19.47 7.91
C LEU A 145 -5.09 -19.34 9.40
N ARG A 146 -5.20 -18.14 9.99
CA ARG A 146 -5.08 -17.89 11.44
C ARG A 146 -6.31 -18.37 12.20
N SER A 147 -7.52 -18.08 11.73
CA SER A 147 -8.79 -18.47 12.35
C SER A 147 -9.00 -19.98 12.30
N THR A 148 -8.49 -20.65 11.26
CA THR A 148 -8.42 -22.13 11.16
C THR A 148 -7.16 -22.73 11.81
N GLY A 149 -6.25 -21.91 12.34
CA GLY A 149 -5.04 -22.34 13.02
C GLY A 149 -3.98 -23.03 12.13
N LYS A 150 -4.16 -23.06 10.81
CA LYS A 150 -3.28 -23.75 9.85
C LYS A 150 -1.88 -23.14 9.81
N THR A 151 -1.74 -21.83 9.93
CA THR A 151 -0.42 -21.16 9.94
C THR A 151 0.38 -21.48 11.20
N LEU A 152 -0.31 -21.63 12.34
CA LEU A 152 0.32 -22.01 13.60
C LEU A 152 0.71 -23.50 13.60
N ARG A 153 -0.16 -24.38 13.09
CA ARG A 153 0.14 -25.81 12.85
C ARG A 153 1.37 -25.97 11.95
N ALA A 154 1.41 -25.24 10.83
CA ALA A 154 2.52 -25.28 9.90
C ALA A 154 3.82 -24.81 10.55
N LYS A 155 3.76 -23.70 11.31
CA LYS A 155 4.91 -23.17 12.05
C LYS A 155 5.47 -24.20 13.05
N TYR A 156 4.61 -24.85 13.83
CA TYR A 156 5.03 -25.84 14.82
C TYR A 156 5.57 -27.10 14.15
N ALA A 157 4.91 -27.59 13.09
CA ALA A 157 5.35 -28.78 12.36
C ALA A 157 6.69 -28.57 11.65
N VAL A 158 6.93 -27.39 11.06
CA VAL A 158 8.22 -27.05 10.44
C VAL A 158 9.33 -27.01 11.50
N ILE A 159 9.10 -26.34 12.63
CA ILE A 159 10.10 -26.22 13.70
C ILE A 159 10.45 -27.59 14.29
N ASP A 160 9.45 -28.42 14.58
CA ASP A 160 9.65 -29.80 15.04
C ASP A 160 10.42 -30.64 14.02
N HIS A 161 10.03 -30.58 12.75
CA HIS A 161 10.69 -31.32 11.68
C HIS A 161 12.18 -30.95 11.51
N LEU A 162 12.48 -29.65 11.49
CA LEU A 162 13.85 -29.16 11.37
C LEU A 162 14.71 -29.59 12.57
N ARG A 163 14.14 -29.52 13.79
CA ARG A 163 14.87 -29.88 15.01
C ARG A 163 15.07 -31.39 15.16
N ASN A 164 13.98 -32.15 15.12
CA ASN A 164 13.95 -33.53 15.57
C ASN A 164 14.19 -34.55 14.45
N ARG A 165 14.01 -34.16 13.18
CA ARG A 165 14.19 -35.08 12.04
C ARG A 165 15.38 -34.71 11.17
N THR A 166 15.55 -33.42 10.90
CA THR A 166 16.73 -32.92 10.17
C THR A 166 17.95 -32.83 11.09
N GLY A 167 17.74 -32.75 12.41
CA GLY A 167 18.81 -32.74 13.41
C GLY A 167 19.46 -31.37 13.62
N LEU A 168 18.87 -30.29 13.10
CA LEU A 168 19.42 -28.95 13.23
C LEU A 168 19.42 -28.49 14.69
N SER A 169 20.43 -27.69 15.07
CA SER A 169 20.46 -27.02 16.37
C SER A 169 19.38 -25.94 16.48
N VAL A 170 19.03 -25.56 17.70
CA VAL A 170 18.03 -24.50 17.96
C VAL A 170 18.40 -23.18 17.28
N ASN A 171 19.69 -22.84 17.26
CA ASN A 171 20.19 -21.64 16.59
C ASN A 171 20.01 -21.73 15.07
N GLU A 172 20.36 -22.86 14.45
CA GLU A 172 20.15 -23.06 13.01
C GLU A 172 18.66 -23.00 12.63
N VAL A 173 17.78 -23.61 13.45
CA VAL A 173 16.33 -23.49 13.26
C VAL A 173 15.86 -22.04 13.39
N ALA A 174 16.37 -21.30 14.38
CA ALA A 174 16.05 -19.90 14.59
C ALA A 174 16.44 -19.03 13.39
N ASN A 175 17.62 -19.27 12.81
CA ASN A 175 18.11 -18.59 11.62
C ASN A 175 17.27 -18.92 10.38
N VAL A 176 16.93 -20.19 10.15
CA VAL A 176 16.08 -20.63 9.02
C VAL A 176 14.68 -20.03 9.12
N MET A 177 14.13 -19.97 10.34
CA MET A 177 12.76 -19.50 10.59
C MET A 177 12.66 -17.99 10.80
N GLY A 178 13.78 -17.27 10.82
CA GLY A 178 13.82 -15.82 11.05
C GLY A 178 13.23 -15.39 12.40
N MET A 179 13.43 -16.17 13.46
CA MET A 179 12.88 -15.90 14.80
C MET A 179 13.93 -16.13 15.89
N SER A 180 13.66 -15.71 17.13
CA SER A 180 14.64 -15.88 18.21
C SER A 180 14.74 -17.33 18.71
N GLU A 181 15.91 -17.75 19.19
CA GLU A 181 16.09 -19.06 19.82
C GLU A 181 15.10 -19.32 20.95
N TYR A 182 14.76 -18.27 21.72
CA TYR A 182 13.77 -18.34 22.78
C TYR A 182 12.39 -18.75 22.25
N GLN A 183 11.95 -18.16 21.15
CA GLN A 183 10.68 -18.50 20.50
C GLN A 183 10.68 -19.94 19.97
N VAL A 184 11.80 -20.40 19.40
CA VAL A 184 11.97 -21.78 18.95
C VAL A 184 11.88 -22.76 20.13
N ARG A 185 12.59 -22.50 21.24
CA ARG A 185 12.55 -23.34 22.45
C ARG A 185 11.16 -23.41 23.05
N LYS A 186 10.45 -22.28 23.12
CA LYS A 186 9.06 -22.22 23.62
C LYS A 186 8.13 -23.10 22.79
N ILE A 187 8.28 -23.10 21.46
CA ILE A 187 7.47 -23.93 20.56
C ILE A 187 7.79 -25.42 20.76
N LEU A 188 9.07 -25.79 20.77
CA LEU A 188 9.50 -27.18 20.98
C LEU A 188 9.04 -27.75 22.32
N SER A 189 9.16 -26.97 23.40
CA SER A 189 8.69 -27.36 24.73
C SER A 189 7.19 -27.65 24.75
N ARG A 190 6.40 -26.90 23.97
CA ARG A 190 4.95 -27.12 23.86
C ARG A 190 4.59 -28.32 23.01
N VAL A 191 5.34 -28.57 21.95
CA VAL A 191 5.21 -29.81 21.17
C VAL A 191 5.46 -31.01 22.09
N GLU A 192 6.54 -30.98 22.87
CA GLU A 192 6.86 -32.03 23.84
C GLU A 192 5.78 -32.20 24.93
N GLN A 193 5.26 -31.10 25.48
CA GLN A 193 4.12 -31.14 26.42
C GLN A 193 2.89 -31.80 25.79
N TYR A 194 2.53 -31.40 24.57
CA TYR A 194 1.41 -32.00 23.85
C TYR A 194 1.61 -33.51 23.60
N GLU A 195 2.81 -33.92 23.15
CA GLU A 195 3.11 -35.33 22.91
C GLU A 195 3.02 -36.17 24.19
N ASN A 196 3.46 -35.61 25.32
CA ASN A 196 3.37 -36.24 26.64
C ASN A 196 1.91 -36.35 27.11
N ASP A 197 1.13 -35.28 26.96
CA ASP A 197 -0.27 -35.23 27.41
C ASP A 197 -1.19 -36.14 26.59
N GLN A 198 -0.98 -36.18 25.26
CA GLN A 198 -1.83 -36.96 24.35
C GLN A 198 -1.27 -38.35 24.06
N ARG A 199 -0.04 -38.66 24.50
CA ARG A 199 0.69 -39.91 24.20
C ARG A 199 0.79 -40.22 22.71
N VAL A 200 0.84 -39.20 21.87
CA VAL A 200 0.91 -39.31 20.41
C VAL A 200 1.98 -38.35 19.90
N LYS A 201 2.78 -38.78 18.93
CA LYS A 201 3.80 -37.92 18.30
C LYS A 201 3.14 -36.80 17.48
N PHE A 202 3.69 -35.60 17.59
CA PHE A 202 3.27 -34.44 16.84
C PHE A 202 3.49 -34.69 15.34
N SER A 203 2.47 -34.39 14.54
CA SER A 203 2.46 -34.81 13.15
C SER A 203 3.33 -33.94 12.26
N ASP A 204 3.89 -34.63 11.26
CA ASP A 204 4.81 -34.08 10.28
C ASP A 204 4.19 -33.00 9.39
N ILE A 205 5.04 -32.16 8.79
CA ILE A 205 4.67 -31.17 7.78
C ILE A 205 3.93 -31.82 6.60
N SER A 206 4.25 -33.07 6.26
CA SER A 206 3.59 -33.87 5.22
C SER A 206 2.12 -34.20 5.53
N LYS A 207 1.64 -33.99 6.77
CA LYS A 207 0.26 -34.22 7.22
C LYS A 207 -0.33 -33.00 7.94
N ILE A 208 0.03 -31.80 7.50
CA ILE A 208 -0.35 -30.51 8.12
C ILE A 208 -1.85 -30.37 8.41
N GLU A 209 -2.70 -30.95 7.56
CA GLU A 209 -4.16 -30.89 7.71
C GLU A 209 -4.67 -31.67 8.94
N ARG A 210 -3.94 -32.71 9.34
CA ARG A 210 -4.23 -33.55 10.51
C ARG A 210 -3.43 -33.14 11.75
N THR A 211 -2.60 -32.10 11.65
CA THR A 211 -1.78 -31.64 12.77
C THR A 211 -2.62 -30.95 13.84
N PRO A 212 -2.48 -31.36 15.12
CA PRO A 212 -3.24 -30.76 16.21
C PRO A 212 -2.84 -29.31 16.45
N LEU A 213 -3.82 -28.48 16.85
CA LEU A 213 -3.61 -27.09 17.22
C LEU A 213 -3.10 -27.00 18.65
N ILE A 214 -1.90 -26.44 18.84
CA ILE A 214 -1.37 -26.08 20.15
C ILE A 214 -1.49 -24.57 20.29
N TYR A 215 -2.47 -24.11 21.10
CA TYR A 215 -2.71 -22.69 21.33
C TYR A 215 -1.62 -22.10 22.25
N ASP A 216 -1.29 -20.82 22.05
CA ASP A 216 -0.48 -20.05 23.00
C ASP A 216 -1.44 -19.54 24.08
N ASP A 217 -1.20 -19.86 25.35
CA ASP A 217 -2.06 -19.44 26.49
C ASP A 217 -2.23 -17.90 26.64
N GLY A 218 -1.61 -17.10 25.76
CA GLY A 218 -1.89 -15.68 25.59
C GLY A 218 -3.14 -15.35 24.75
N TYR A 219 -3.76 -16.33 24.09
CA TYR A 219 -5.07 -16.18 23.45
C TYR A 219 -6.12 -16.84 24.34
N ARG A 220 -6.69 -16.03 25.25
CA ARG A 220 -7.92 -16.23 26.05
C ARG A 220 -8.36 -17.68 26.26
N ASN A 221 -8.22 -18.14 27.51
CA ASN A 221 -8.92 -19.30 27.99
C ASN A 221 -10.43 -19.13 27.70
N PRO A 222 -11.10 -20.06 27.01
CA PRO A 222 -12.55 -19.98 26.76
C PRO A 222 -13.37 -19.88 28.06
N ARG A 223 -12.80 -20.29 29.20
CA ARG A 223 -13.40 -20.15 30.54
C ARG A 223 -13.36 -18.74 31.12
N ASP A 224 -12.59 -17.82 30.54
CA ASP A 224 -12.56 -16.41 30.97
C ASP A 224 -13.75 -15.61 30.41
N LEU A 225 -14.42 -16.11 29.37
CA LEU A 225 -15.60 -15.45 28.78
C LEU A 225 -16.88 -15.66 29.60
N THR A 226 -16.90 -16.61 30.54
CA THR A 226 -18.05 -16.83 31.44
C THR A 226 -18.06 -15.91 32.66
N GLN A 227 -17.02 -15.11 32.89
CA GLN A 227 -16.96 -14.18 34.04
C GLN A 227 -17.60 -12.82 33.80
N PHE A 228 -18.03 -12.52 32.56
CA PHE A 228 -18.73 -11.27 32.20
C PHE A 228 -20.21 -11.49 31.88
N ALA A 229 -20.76 -12.66 32.22
CA ALA A 229 -22.18 -12.96 32.14
C ALA A 229 -22.75 -13.18 33.55
N GLN A 230 -22.72 -12.11 34.36
CA GLN A 230 -23.60 -11.92 35.52
C GLN A 230 -24.02 -10.45 35.59
#